data_AF-A0A7C8HYL3-F1
#
_entry.id   AF-A0A7C8HYL3-F1
#
_cell.length_a   1.000
_cell.length_b   1.000
_cell.length_c   1.000
_cell.angle_alpha   90.00
_cell.angle_beta   90.00
_cell.angle_gamma   90.00
#
_symmetry.space_group_name_H-M   'P 1'
#
loop_
_entity.id
_entity.type
_entity.pdbx_description
1 polymer ?
#
loop_
_entity_poly.entity_id
_entity_poly.type
_entity_poly.pdbx_seq_one_letter_code
_entity_poly.pdbx_strand_id
1 'polypeptide(L)'
;MHDDKFSFESIQDSTSIVELLESITQGFRDGSIALSSEKNSINLNPDGLLNFSIKARQKAEESKLELRTAGKTTMAHHTKKNSITH
;
A
#
# COMPACT_ATOMS: atom_id res chain seq x y z
N MET A 1 13.48 -1.16 17.57
CA MET A 1 13.07 -0.49 16.31
C MET A 1 11.58 -0.71 16.19
N HIS A 2 10.80 0.36 16.01
CA HIS A 2 9.33 0.24 15.91
C HIS A 2 8.99 -0.28 14.51
N ASP A 3 8.16 -1.32 14.45
CA ASP A 3 7.59 -1.84 13.22
C ASP A 3 6.27 -1.10 13.01
N ASP A 4 6.24 -0.13 12.09
CA ASP A 4 5.02 0.61 11.80
C ASP A 4 4.03 -0.31 11.08
N LYS A 5 3.04 -0.80 11.82
CA LYS A 5 2.02 -1.71 11.29
C LYS A 5 0.71 -0.98 11.03
N PHE A 6 0.28 -1.01 9.76
CA PHE A 6 -1.06 -0.60 9.35
C PHE A 6 -1.92 -1.82 9.07
N SER A 7 -3.19 -1.80 9.51
CA SER A 7 -4.18 -2.82 9.17
C SER A 7 -5.54 -2.14 9.01
N PHE A 8 -6.17 -2.36 7.87
CA PHE A 8 -7.52 -1.90 7.57
C PHE A 8 -8.38 -3.11 7.20
N GLU A 9 -9.45 -3.33 7.95
CA GLU A 9 -10.41 -4.42 7.73
C GLU A 9 -11.81 -3.82 7.78
N SER A 10 -12.58 -4.03 6.71
CA SER A 10 -13.92 -3.46 6.56
C SER A 10 -14.77 -4.34 5.65
N ILE A 11 -16.09 -4.27 5.82
CA ILE A 11 -17.07 -4.88 4.90
C ILE A 11 -17.44 -3.79 3.90
N GLN A 12 -17.17 -4.03 2.63
CA GLN A 12 -17.35 -3.08 1.54
C GLN A 12 -18.05 -3.78 0.37
N ASP A 13 -18.80 -3.02 -0.43
CA ASP A 13 -19.33 -3.52 -1.69
C ASP A 13 -18.25 -3.55 -2.78
N SER A 14 -18.54 -4.22 -3.90
CA SER A 14 -17.58 -4.39 -4.99
C SER A 14 -17.12 -3.06 -5.60
N THR A 15 -17.96 -2.03 -5.63
CA THR A 15 -17.63 -0.71 -6.20
C THR A 15 -16.59 -0.03 -5.35
N SER A 16 -16.83 0.03 -4.03
CA SER A 16 -15.91 0.60 -3.05
C SER A 16 -14.56 -0.14 -3.05
N ILE A 17 -14.56 -1.46 -3.25
CA ILE A 17 -13.33 -2.25 -3.40
C ILE A 17 -12.55 -1.86 -4.67
N VAL A 18 -13.24 -1.65 -5.80
CA VAL A 18 -12.59 -1.21 -7.05
C VAL A 18 -11.94 0.16 -6.87
N GLU A 19 -12.65 1.13 -6.28
CA GLU A 19 -12.11 2.47 -6.03
C GLU A 19 -10.86 2.44 -5.13
N LEU A 20 -10.86 1.57 -4.12
CA LEU A 20 -9.70 1.37 -3.25
C LEU A 20 -8.52 0.76 -4.03
N LEU A 21 -8.77 -0.24 -4.87
CA LEU A 21 -7.74 -0.86 -5.72
C LEU A 21 -7.17 0.11 -6.75
N GLU A 22 -8.01 0.97 -7.33
CA GLU A 22 -7.58 2.04 -8.24
C GLU A 22 -6.68 3.05 -7.53
N SER A 23 -7.04 3.46 -6.31
CA SER A 23 -6.22 4.36 -5.48
C SER A 23 -4.86 3.75 -5.15
N ILE A 24 -4.82 2.47 -4.78
CA ILE A 24 -3.57 1.73 -4.58
C ILE A 24 -2.75 1.66 -5.87
N THR A 25 -3.41 1.41 -7.00
CA THR A 25 -2.78 1.35 -8.33
C THR A 25 -2.16 2.70 -8.71
N GLN A 26 -2.82 3.82 -8.42
CA GLN A 26 -2.23 5.15 -8.62
C GLN A 26 -0.99 5.34 -7.74
N GLY A 27 -1.03 4.95 -6.46
CA GLY A 27 0.15 5.05 -5.60
C GLY A 27 1.34 4.21 -6.09
N PHE A 28 1.11 3.07 -6.76
CA PHE A 28 2.19 2.35 -7.45
C PHE A 28 2.77 3.13 -8.64
N ARG A 29 1.93 3.83 -9.41
CA ARG A 29 2.37 4.66 -10.55
C ARG A 29 3.16 5.88 -10.08
N ASP A 30 2.73 6.48 -8.98
CA ASP A 30 3.36 7.66 -8.39
C ASP A 30 4.65 7.31 -7.63
N GLY A 31 4.88 6.03 -7.33
CA GLY A 31 6.00 5.55 -6.51
C GLY A 31 5.81 5.81 -5.02
N SER A 32 4.61 6.15 -4.57
CA SER A 32 4.28 6.37 -3.16
C SER A 32 2.85 5.96 -2.85
N ILE A 33 2.67 5.05 -1.90
CA ILE A 33 1.35 4.64 -1.41
C ILE A 33 1.23 5.08 0.04
N ALA A 34 0.45 6.14 0.28
CA ALA A 34 0.10 6.60 1.61
C ALA A 34 -1.17 5.89 2.10
N LEU A 35 -1.07 5.19 3.22
CA LEU A 35 -2.20 4.55 3.89
C LEU A 35 -2.41 5.22 5.25
N SER A 36 -3.61 5.72 5.49
CA SER A 36 -3.95 6.45 6.71
C SER A 36 -5.25 5.96 7.31
N SER A 37 -5.28 5.90 8.64
CA SER A 37 -6.45 5.61 9.47
C SER A 37 -6.48 6.60 10.62
N GLU A 38 -7.56 6.59 11.41
CA GLU A 38 -7.70 7.46 12.59
C GLU A 38 -6.56 7.31 13.60
N LYS A 39 -5.88 6.15 13.62
CA LYS A 39 -4.89 5.82 14.64
C LYS A 39 -3.46 5.89 14.13
N ASN A 40 -3.22 5.51 12.87
CA ASN A 40 -1.88 5.37 12.30
C ASN A 40 -1.87 5.71 10.81
N SER A 41 -0.72 6.18 10.33
CA SER A 41 -0.43 6.35 8.90
C SER A 41 0.92 5.72 8.55
N ILE A 42 1.03 5.15 7.37
CA ILE A 42 2.27 4.60 6.81
C ILE A 42 2.41 5.07 5.36
N ASN A 43 3.64 5.33 4.93
CA ASN A 43 3.95 5.58 3.53
C ASN A 43 4.86 4.46 3.00
N LEU A 44 4.43 3.82 1.92
CA LEU A 44 5.19 2.78 1.23
C LEU A 44 5.79 3.36 -0.04
N ASN A 45 7.05 3.04 -0.32
CA ASN A 45 7.72 3.40 -1.57
C ASN A 45 7.95 2.12 -2.40
N PRO A 46 6.99 1.73 -3.26
CA PRO A 46 7.11 0.55 -4.11
C PRO A 46 8.05 0.83 -5.28
N ASP A 47 9.37 0.84 -5.03
CA ASP A 47 10.40 1.01 -6.05
C ASP A 47 11.13 -0.31 -6.37
N GLY A 48 11.66 -0.41 -7.59
CA GLY A 48 12.48 -1.54 -8.03
C GLY A 48 11.70 -2.85 -8.18
N LEU A 49 12.36 -3.96 -7.82
CA LEU A 49 11.78 -5.30 -7.92
C LEU A 49 10.99 -5.64 -6.67
N LEU A 50 9.69 -5.86 -6.85
CA LEU A 50 8.76 -6.27 -5.79
C LEU A 50 8.43 -7.76 -5.93
N ASN A 51 8.40 -8.46 -4.81
CA ASN A 51 7.80 -9.79 -4.76
C ASN A 51 6.28 -9.62 -4.78
N PHE A 52 5.63 -10.13 -5.82
CA PHE A 52 4.17 -10.09 -5.96
C PHE A 52 3.59 -11.50 -5.97
N SER A 53 2.52 -11.72 -5.21
CA SER A 53 1.77 -12.98 -5.23
C SER A 53 0.26 -12.73 -5.14
N ILE A 54 -0.49 -13.45 -5.95
CA ILE A 54 -1.95 -13.53 -5.88
C ILE A 54 -2.32 -14.96 -5.48
N LYS A 55 -3.17 -15.10 -4.47
CA LYS A 55 -3.75 -16.39 -4.08
C LYS A 55 -5.27 -16.26 -4.07
N ALA A 56 -5.94 -17.21 -4.69
CA ALA A 56 -7.39 -17.31 -4.66
C ALA A 56 -7.79 -18.68 -4.11
N ARG A 57 -8.84 -18.71 -3.29
CA ARG A 57 -9.45 -19.94 -2.81
C ARG A 57 -10.96 -19.79 -2.88
N GLN A 58 -11.62 -20.81 -3.41
CA GLN A 58 -13.08 -20.90 -3.43
C GLN A 58 -13.51 -22.16 -2.68
N LYS A 59 -14.51 -22.02 -1.83
CA LYS A 59 -15.25 -23.09 -1.15
C LYS A 59 -16.74 -22.87 -1.36
N ALA A 60 -17.57 -23.84 -1.00
CA ALA A 60 -19.01 -23.81 -1.22
C ALA A 60 -19.70 -22.52 -0.71
N GLU A 61 -19.21 -21.94 0.39
CA GLU A 61 -19.84 -20.76 1.02
C GLU A 61 -18.92 -19.54 1.07
N GLU A 62 -17.68 -19.64 0.60
CA GLU A 62 -16.69 -18.57 0.77
C GLU A 62 -15.75 -18.49 -0.44
N SER A 63 -15.53 -17.27 -0.92
CA SER A 63 -14.48 -16.95 -1.88
C SER A 63 -13.49 -15.99 -1.24
N LYS A 64 -12.21 -16.32 -1.31
CA LYS A 64 -11.13 -15.53 -0.74
C LYS A 64 -10.10 -15.19 -1.81
N LEU A 65 -9.77 -13.91 -1.93
CA LEU A 65 -8.71 -13.39 -2.77
C LEU A 65 -7.69 -12.68 -1.88
N GLU A 66 -6.42 -13.05 -2.00
CA GLU A 66 -5.31 -12.46 -1.26
C GLU A 66 -4.30 -11.89 -2.26
N LEU A 67 -4.07 -10.57 -2.19
CA LEU A 67 -3.02 -9.87 -2.93
C LEU A 67 -1.91 -9.51 -1.95
N ARG A 68 -0.66 -9.85 -2.29
CA ARG A 68 0.49 -9.54 -1.45
C ARG A 68 1.62 -8.99 -2.29
N THR A 69 2.17 -7.86 -1.88
CA THR A 69 3.42 -7.28 -2.37
C THR A 69 4.41 -7.18 -1.23
N ALA A 70 5.69 -7.42 -1.49
CA ALA A 70 6.76 -7.19 -0.54
C ALA A 70 7.97 -6.60 -1.27
N GLY A 71 8.42 -5.44 -0.81
CA GLY A 71 9.60 -4.75 -1.32
C GLY A 71 10.64 -4.56 -0.22
N LYS A 72 11.89 -4.30 -0.63
CA LYS A 72 12.91 -3.81 0.30
C LYS A 72 12.83 -2.30 0.31
N THR A 73 12.34 -1.72 1.41
CA THR A 73 12.40 -0.26 1.58
C THR A 73 13.85 0.15 1.77
N THR A 74 14.53 0.53 0.70
CA THR A 74 15.79 1.26 0.84
C THR A 74 15.44 2.65 1.31
N MET A 75 15.78 2.99 2.56
CA MET A 75 15.67 4.36 3.06
C MET A 75 16.68 5.25 2.31
N ALA A 76 16.39 5.59 1.06
CA ALA A 76 17.19 6.50 0.27
C ALA A 76 16.62 7.92 0.39
N HIS A 77 17.26 8.71 1.26
CA HIS A 77 17.38 10.17 1.21
C HIS A 77 16.11 11.00 0.97
N HIS A 78 15.49 11.43 2.08
CA HIS A 78 14.74 12.68 2.11
C HIS A 78 15.75 13.84 2.02
N THR A 79 16.28 14.18 0.83
CA THR A 79 16.98 15.46 0.66
C THR A 79 15.96 16.58 0.79
N LYS A 80 15.92 17.17 1.98
CA LYS A 80 15.27 18.43 2.28
C LYS A 80 15.79 19.49 1.29
N LYS A 81 15.05 19.77 0.22
CA LYS A 81 15.34 20.90 -0.67
C LYS A 81 14.91 22.17 0.08
N ASN A 82 15.82 22.66 0.92
CA ASN A 82 15.75 23.99 1.51
C ASN A 82 15.85 25.00 0.35
N SER A 83 14.71 25.42 -0.21
CA SER A 83 14.65 26.61 -1.05
C SER A 83 14.67 27.85 -0.16
N ILE A 84 15.89 28.23 0.24
CA ILE A 84 16.21 29.62 0.55
C ILE A 84 17.16 30.06 -0.56
N THR A 85 16.67 30.94 -1.44
CA THR A 85 17.53 31.73 -2.30
C THR A 85 17.07 33.18 -2.16
N HIS A 86 18.08 34.02 -1.98
CA HIS A 86 18.04 35.42 -1.55
C HIS A 86 17.27 36.33 -2.50
#